data_AF-A0A7V4UHL3-F1
#
_entry.id   AF-A0A7V4UHL3-F1
#
_cell.length_a   1.000
_cell.length_b   1.000
_cell.length_c   1.000
_cell.angle_alpha   90.00
_cell.angle_beta   90.00
_cell.angle_gamma   90.00
#
_symmetry.space_group_name_H-M   'P 1'
#
loop_
_entity.id
_entity.type
_entity.pdbx_description
1 polymer ?
#
loop_
_entity_poly.entity_id
_entity_poly.type
_entity_poly.pdbx_seq_one_letter_code
_entity_poly.pdbx_strand_id
1 'polypeptide(L)'
;MAGPKSRKREAPAAARPRKLPAEPASSRLPSLALVAPMLFASGCCALVFQVAWMRELRLVFGVTTAAVAAVLAVFMGGLGLGSAMLGRRAEQSSNPLRMYGLLEVGVALSVAASPWLIAATRASYIRLGGQAELGLHGATLVRLLSAAIVMGVPTFLMGGTLPAAVRAVTRDSDVRRLAPAVLYGVNTLGAVCGAAVATFIALEHLGTRATLHAACALNLLVGAIAYSQARKMGAAETRDDRSLSQASATKTEFDHALLYATAAVLGFTFFMLELVWYRMLGPILGGTTFTFGLILCVALFGIGIG
;
A
#
# COMPACT_ATOMS: atom_id res chain seq x y z
N MET A 1 -27.12 -85.23 -42.09
CA MET A 1 -27.00 -83.82 -42.51
C MET A 1 -27.29 -82.91 -41.32
N ALA A 2 -26.26 -82.34 -40.69
CA ALA A 2 -26.39 -81.22 -39.76
C ALA A 2 -25.01 -80.53 -39.65
N GLY A 3 -24.83 -79.41 -40.35
CA GLY A 3 -23.60 -78.60 -40.29
C GLY A 3 -23.60 -77.68 -39.06
N PRO A 4 -22.43 -77.36 -38.47
CA PRO A 4 -22.36 -76.47 -37.32
C PRO A 4 -22.57 -75.01 -37.74
N LYS A 5 -23.44 -74.31 -37.01
CA LYS A 5 -23.83 -72.92 -37.22
C LYS A 5 -22.63 -71.97 -37.06
N SER A 6 -22.40 -71.12 -38.07
CA SER A 6 -21.41 -70.05 -38.02
C SER A 6 -21.83 -68.96 -37.03
N ARG A 7 -21.02 -68.76 -35.99
CA ARG A 7 -21.20 -67.69 -35.01
C ARG A 7 -20.66 -66.39 -35.62
N LYS A 8 -21.54 -65.50 -36.10
CA LYS A 8 -21.17 -64.14 -36.53
C LYS A 8 -20.48 -63.43 -35.36
N ARG A 9 -19.21 -63.06 -35.54
CA ARG A 9 -18.48 -62.10 -34.68
C ARG A 9 -19.09 -60.73 -34.93
N GLU A 10 -19.85 -60.20 -33.99
CA GLU A 10 -20.20 -58.78 -33.96
C GLU A 10 -18.94 -57.97 -33.66
N ALA A 11 -18.65 -56.98 -34.50
CA ALA A 11 -17.55 -56.06 -34.28
C ALA A 11 -17.87 -55.15 -33.08
N PRO A 12 -16.90 -54.84 -32.20
CA PRO A 12 -17.14 -53.94 -31.08
C PRO A 12 -17.51 -52.55 -31.60
N ALA A 13 -18.63 -52.02 -31.11
CA ALA A 13 -19.13 -50.70 -31.43
C ALA A 13 -18.02 -49.66 -31.20
N ALA A 14 -17.72 -48.86 -32.22
CA ALA A 14 -16.75 -47.77 -32.14
C ALA A 14 -17.11 -46.84 -30.97
N ALA A 15 -16.27 -46.81 -29.95
CA ALA A 15 -16.42 -45.93 -28.80
C ALA A 15 -16.47 -44.48 -29.31
N ARG A 16 -17.58 -43.78 -29.03
CA ARG A 16 -17.69 -42.34 -29.30
C ARG A 16 -16.48 -41.64 -28.68
N PRO A 17 -15.82 -40.70 -29.40
CA PRO A 17 -14.72 -39.95 -28.82
C PRO A 17 -15.22 -39.26 -27.55
N ARG A 18 -14.64 -39.66 -26.41
CA ARG A 18 -14.85 -39.01 -25.11
C ARG A 18 -14.40 -37.57 -25.31
N LYS A 19 -15.35 -36.62 -25.38
CA LYS A 19 -15.04 -35.19 -25.34
C LYS A 19 -14.20 -34.99 -24.08
N LEU A 20 -12.91 -34.70 -24.27
CA LEU A 20 -12.05 -34.24 -23.19
C LEU A 20 -12.75 -33.02 -22.56
N PRO A 21 -12.85 -32.94 -21.23
CA PRO A 21 -13.31 -31.72 -20.59
C PRO A 21 -12.51 -30.55 -21.17
N ALA A 22 -13.20 -29.50 -21.62
CA ALA A 22 -12.54 -28.28 -22.01
C ALA A 22 -11.61 -27.86 -20.87
N GLU A 23 -10.36 -27.50 -21.19
CA GLU A 23 -9.46 -26.91 -20.19
C GLU A 23 -10.23 -25.80 -19.45
N PRO A 24 -10.19 -25.78 -18.10
CA PRO A 24 -10.88 -24.75 -17.35
C PRO A 24 -10.38 -23.40 -17.87
N ALA A 25 -11.31 -22.55 -18.31
CA ALA A 25 -11.02 -21.23 -18.84
C ALA A 25 -10.17 -20.51 -17.80
N SER A 26 -8.87 -20.36 -18.08
CA SER A 26 -7.92 -19.75 -17.16
C SER A 26 -8.51 -18.44 -16.63
N SER A 27 -8.77 -18.36 -15.32
CA SER A 27 -9.13 -17.12 -14.66
C SER A 27 -8.02 -16.13 -14.98
N ARG A 28 -8.35 -15.13 -15.81
CA ARG A 28 -7.37 -14.16 -16.30
C ARG A 28 -7.07 -13.21 -15.15
N LEU A 29 -6.09 -13.57 -14.33
CA LEU A 29 -5.53 -12.63 -13.37
C LEU A 29 -5.02 -11.40 -14.13
N PRO A 30 -5.11 -10.20 -13.53
CA PRO A 30 -4.44 -9.03 -14.06
C PRO A 30 -2.94 -9.31 -14.22
N SER A 31 -2.37 -8.85 -15.32
CA SER A 31 -0.94 -9.00 -15.56
C SER A 31 -0.14 -8.11 -14.62
N LEU A 32 1.05 -8.57 -14.24
CA LEU A 32 2.01 -7.76 -13.47
C LEU A 32 2.30 -6.42 -14.17
N ALA A 33 2.35 -6.42 -15.51
CA ALA A 33 2.54 -5.21 -16.32
C ALA A 33 1.41 -4.18 -16.19
N LEU A 34 0.19 -4.61 -15.83
CA LEU A 34 -0.92 -3.69 -15.55
C LEU A 34 -0.80 -3.09 -14.14
N VAL A 35 -0.47 -3.91 -13.14
CA VAL A 35 -0.52 -3.51 -11.71
C VAL A 35 0.75 -2.78 -11.26
N ALA A 36 1.93 -3.12 -11.81
CA ALA A 36 3.19 -2.47 -11.46
C ALA A 36 3.19 -0.93 -11.65
N PRO A 37 2.78 -0.36 -12.80
CA PRO A 37 2.76 1.10 -12.97
C PRO A 37 1.76 1.79 -12.02
N MET A 38 0.69 1.09 -11.63
CA MET A 38 -0.28 1.59 -10.66
C MET A 38 0.35 1.69 -9.26
N LEU A 39 1.12 0.68 -8.87
CA LEU A 39 1.86 0.66 -7.60
C LEU A 39 3.00 1.68 -7.58
N PHE A 40 3.66 1.91 -8.71
CA PHE A 40 4.62 2.99 -8.85
C PHE A 40 3.96 4.36 -8.58
N ALA A 41 2.82 4.64 -9.24
CA ALA A 41 2.10 5.89 -9.08
C ALA A 41 1.53 6.07 -7.67
N SER A 42 0.97 5.00 -7.08
CA SER A 42 0.51 4.98 -5.68
C SER A 42 1.66 5.24 -4.70
N GLY A 43 2.80 4.55 -4.86
CA GLY A 43 3.99 4.76 -4.04
C GLY A 43 4.51 6.20 -4.14
N CYS A 44 4.49 6.78 -5.35
CA CYS A 44 4.80 8.19 -5.55
C CYS A 44 3.84 9.11 -4.77
N CYS A 45 2.53 8.91 -4.91
CA CYS A 45 1.52 9.69 -4.20
C CYS A 45 1.68 9.57 -2.68
N ALA A 46 1.89 8.36 -2.17
CA ALA A 46 2.08 8.07 -0.75
C ALA A 46 3.16 8.95 -0.12
N LEU A 47 4.30 9.08 -0.79
CA LEU A 47 5.44 9.83 -0.27
C LEU A 47 5.30 11.34 -0.53
N VAL A 48 4.61 11.75 -1.60
CA VAL A 48 4.18 13.15 -1.77
C VAL A 48 3.31 13.58 -0.59
N PHE A 49 2.33 12.76 -0.20
CA PHE A 49 1.45 13.03 0.94
C PHE A 49 2.25 13.13 2.25
N GLN A 50 3.14 12.16 2.51
CA GLN A 50 3.97 12.15 3.72
C GLN A 50 4.84 13.41 3.82
N VAL A 51 5.53 13.81 2.75
CA VAL A 51 6.40 15.00 2.75
C VAL A 51 5.57 16.28 2.91
N ALA A 52 4.41 16.38 2.23
CA ALA A 52 3.51 17.51 2.36
C ALA A 52 2.96 17.67 3.79
N TRP A 53 2.48 16.58 4.41
CA TRP A 53 2.03 16.59 5.80
C TRP A 53 3.15 16.91 6.78
N MET A 54 4.35 16.37 6.55
CA MET A 54 5.53 16.68 7.36
C MET A 54 5.88 18.17 7.31
N ARG A 55 5.76 18.82 6.14
CA ARG A 55 5.94 20.28 6.02
C ARG A 55 4.86 21.03 6.80
N GLU A 56 3.58 20.73 6.55
CA GLU A 56 2.46 21.45 7.16
C GLU A 56 2.44 21.32 8.69
N LEU A 57 2.62 20.11 9.23
CA LEU A 57 2.57 19.89 10.67
C LEU A 57 3.78 20.52 11.39
N ARG A 58 4.95 20.62 10.73
CA ARG A 58 6.06 21.43 11.26
C ARG A 58 5.77 22.92 11.23
N LEU A 59 5.04 23.43 10.25
CA LEU A 59 4.58 24.83 10.23
C LEU A 59 3.52 25.12 11.30
N VAL A 60 2.83 24.10 11.82
CA VAL A 60 1.88 24.25 12.94
C VAL A 60 2.58 24.14 14.28
N PHE A 61 3.42 23.11 14.46
CA PHE A 61 3.97 22.71 15.75
C PHE A 61 5.40 23.18 16.01
N GLY A 62 6.05 23.75 15.01
CA GLY A 62 7.48 24.07 14.99
C GLY A 62 8.35 22.92 14.47
N VAL A 63 9.57 23.27 14.06
CA VAL A 63 10.60 22.32 13.59
C VAL A 63 11.21 21.63 14.81
N THR A 64 10.56 20.56 15.26
CA THR A 64 11.01 19.79 16.43
C THR A 64 11.09 18.30 16.10
N THR A 65 12.02 17.59 16.74
CA THR A 65 12.12 16.12 16.63
C THR A 65 10.81 15.44 17.03
N ALA A 66 10.08 15.98 18.02
CA ALA A 66 8.80 15.45 18.46
C ALA A 66 7.70 15.55 17.37
N ALA A 67 7.64 16.64 16.62
CA ALA A 67 6.69 16.79 15.51
C ALA A 67 7.00 15.78 14.39
N VAL A 68 8.28 15.62 14.02
CA VAL A 68 8.70 14.62 13.01
C VAL A 68 8.40 13.20 13.47
N ALA A 69 8.72 12.86 14.72
CA ALA A 69 8.44 11.56 15.30
C ALA A 69 6.95 11.25 15.33
N ALA A 70 6.09 12.21 15.66
CA ALA A 70 4.64 12.03 15.63
C ALA A 70 4.12 11.69 14.23
N VAL A 71 4.60 12.39 13.20
CA VAL A 71 4.21 12.12 11.80
C VAL A 71 4.67 10.74 11.36
N LEU A 72 5.95 10.37 11.63
CA LEU A 72 6.48 9.06 11.29
C LEU A 72 5.73 7.94 12.03
N ALA A 73 5.48 8.11 13.33
CA ALA A 73 4.77 7.12 14.14
C ALA A 73 3.34 6.88 13.63
N VAL A 74 2.60 7.93 13.30
CA VAL A 74 1.23 7.79 12.77
C VAL A 74 1.23 7.25 11.34
N PHE A 75 2.17 7.68 10.50
CA PHE A 75 2.28 7.18 9.13
C PHE A 75 2.56 5.67 9.12
N MET A 76 3.61 5.25 9.83
CA MET A 76 4.05 3.86 9.87
C MET A 76 3.11 2.98 10.70
N GLY A 77 2.59 3.51 11.82
CA GLY A 77 1.56 2.83 12.61
C GLY A 77 0.29 2.59 11.80
N GLY A 78 -0.15 3.59 11.03
CA GLY A 78 -1.28 3.45 10.11
C GLY A 78 -1.03 2.41 9.02
N LEU A 79 0.12 2.48 8.32
CA LEU A 79 0.50 1.48 7.31
C LEU A 79 0.56 0.06 7.90
N GLY A 80 1.17 -0.10 9.08
CA GLY A 80 1.29 -1.39 9.75
C GLY A 80 -0.06 -1.97 10.16
N LEU A 81 -0.90 -1.18 10.84
CA LEU A 81 -2.26 -1.58 11.23
C LEU A 81 -3.14 -1.87 10.02
N GLY A 82 -3.04 -1.02 8.99
CA GLY A 82 -3.70 -1.17 7.70
C GLY A 82 -3.33 -2.48 7.03
N SER A 83 -2.03 -2.77 6.91
CA SER A 83 -1.53 -4.02 6.32
C SER A 83 -1.99 -5.24 7.11
N ALA A 84 -1.96 -5.19 8.44
CA ALA A 84 -2.40 -6.31 9.28
C ALA A 84 -3.91 -6.60 9.15
N MET A 85 -4.75 -5.55 9.11
CA MET A 85 -6.21 -5.69 9.11
C MET A 85 -6.82 -5.82 7.71
N LEU A 86 -6.31 -5.04 6.75
CA LEU A 86 -6.77 -5.03 5.37
C LEU A 86 -6.03 -6.10 4.54
N GLY A 87 -4.79 -6.46 4.88
CA GLY A 87 -4.09 -7.58 4.21
C GLY A 87 -4.80 -8.92 4.39
N ARG A 88 -5.25 -9.23 5.62
CA ARG A 88 -6.10 -10.42 5.88
C ARG A 88 -7.40 -10.40 5.08
N ARG A 89 -8.02 -9.22 4.94
CA ARG A 89 -9.23 -9.05 4.11
C ARG A 89 -8.92 -9.19 2.61
N ALA A 90 -7.74 -8.74 2.17
CA ALA A 90 -7.31 -8.87 0.79
C ALA A 90 -7.07 -10.33 0.40
N GLU A 91 -6.45 -11.12 1.28
CA GLU A 91 -6.25 -12.57 1.06
C GLU A 91 -7.57 -13.33 0.85
N GLN A 92 -8.61 -12.93 1.60
CA GLN A 92 -9.95 -13.52 1.54
C GLN A 92 -10.86 -12.91 0.47
N SER A 93 -10.40 -11.86 -0.22
CA SER A 93 -11.21 -11.15 -1.21
C SER A 93 -11.36 -11.96 -2.49
N SER A 94 -12.59 -12.11 -2.96
CA SER A 94 -12.88 -12.69 -4.28
C SER A 94 -12.50 -11.77 -5.44
N ASN A 95 -12.32 -10.46 -5.18
CA ASN A 95 -11.88 -9.50 -6.18
C ASN A 95 -10.85 -8.54 -5.58
N PRO A 96 -9.59 -8.98 -5.40
CA PRO A 96 -8.53 -8.19 -4.79
C PRO A 96 -8.19 -6.92 -5.59
N LEU A 97 -8.31 -6.93 -6.92
CA LEU A 97 -8.08 -5.73 -7.74
C LEU A 97 -9.15 -4.65 -7.52
N ARG A 98 -10.42 -5.06 -7.34
CA ARG A 98 -11.49 -4.14 -6.95
C ARG A 98 -11.25 -3.55 -5.56
N MET A 99 -10.81 -4.37 -4.62
CA MET A 99 -10.45 -3.91 -3.27
C MET A 99 -9.30 -2.91 -3.35
N TYR A 100 -8.23 -3.20 -4.09
CA TYR A 100 -7.13 -2.28 -4.36
C TYR A 100 -7.65 -0.93 -4.88
N GLY A 101 -8.48 -0.94 -5.93
CA GLY A 101 -9.05 0.28 -6.49
C GLY A 101 -9.90 1.09 -5.49
N LEU A 102 -10.71 0.41 -4.66
CA LEU A 102 -11.50 1.07 -3.62
C LEU A 102 -10.63 1.69 -2.51
N LEU A 103 -9.54 1.02 -2.13
CA LEU A 103 -8.58 1.58 -1.17
C LEU A 103 -7.94 2.84 -1.73
N GLU A 104 -7.47 2.84 -2.98
CA GLU A 104 -6.86 4.00 -3.62
C GLU A 104 -7.82 5.19 -3.74
N VAL A 105 -9.09 4.94 -4.08
CA VAL A 105 -10.14 5.97 -4.07
C VAL A 105 -10.34 6.51 -2.65
N GLY A 106 -10.42 5.63 -1.65
CA GLY A 106 -10.57 6.01 -0.25
C GLY A 106 -9.39 6.85 0.26
N VAL A 107 -8.16 6.50 -0.12
CA VAL A 107 -6.96 7.29 0.14
C VAL A 107 -7.11 8.67 -0.50
N ALA A 108 -7.38 8.75 -1.80
CA ALA A 108 -7.51 10.03 -2.50
C ALA A 108 -8.53 10.97 -1.86
N LEU A 109 -9.72 10.44 -1.51
CA LEU A 109 -10.79 11.22 -0.87
C LEU A 109 -10.43 11.65 0.56
N SER A 110 -9.83 10.76 1.36
CA SER A 110 -9.44 11.10 2.73
C SER A 110 -8.27 12.10 2.77
N VAL A 111 -7.30 11.97 1.86
CA VAL A 111 -6.21 12.95 1.72
C VAL A 111 -6.73 14.30 1.22
N ALA A 112 -7.70 14.32 0.30
CA ALA A 112 -8.30 15.57 -0.17
C ALA A 112 -8.95 16.37 0.96
N ALA A 113 -9.39 15.69 2.03
CA ALA A 113 -9.92 16.34 3.23
C ALA A 113 -8.85 16.87 4.20
N SER A 114 -7.61 16.40 4.08
CA SER A 114 -6.53 16.72 5.03
C SER A 114 -6.19 18.21 5.16
N PRO A 115 -6.27 19.09 4.12
CA PRO A 115 -6.00 20.52 4.29
C PRO A 115 -6.96 21.20 5.28
N TRP A 116 -8.24 20.80 5.31
CA TRP A 116 -9.21 21.33 6.27
C TRP A 116 -8.93 20.83 7.68
N LEU A 117 -8.54 19.56 7.83
CA LEU A 117 -8.14 18.99 9.13
C LEU A 117 -6.88 19.68 9.68
N ILE A 118 -5.92 20.01 8.82
CA ILE A 118 -4.70 20.76 9.19
C ILE A 118 -5.05 22.18 9.61
N ALA A 119 -5.95 22.85 8.90
CA ALA A 119 -6.41 24.19 9.28
C ALA A 119 -7.12 24.17 10.65
N ALA A 120 -7.99 23.19 10.89
CA ALA A 120 -8.66 22.99 12.18
C ALA A 120 -7.65 22.68 13.31
N THR A 121 -6.65 21.84 13.01
CA THR A 121 -5.53 21.53 13.92
C THR A 121 -4.77 22.80 14.29
N ARG A 122 -4.40 23.63 13.30
CA ARG A 122 -3.70 24.89 13.51
C ARG A 122 -4.48 25.83 14.41
N ALA A 123 -5.78 26.03 14.11
CA ALA A 123 -6.64 26.89 14.90
C ALA A 123 -6.77 26.40 16.35
N SER A 124 -6.94 25.09 16.53
CA SER A 124 -7.06 24.47 17.86
C SER A 124 -5.76 24.57 18.66
N TYR A 125 -4.61 24.31 18.03
CA TYR A 125 -3.31 24.38 18.68
C TYR A 125 -2.97 25.80 19.16
N ILE A 126 -3.30 26.82 18.36
CA ILE A 126 -3.14 28.23 18.74
C ILE A 126 -4.07 28.60 19.90
N ARG A 127 -5.34 28.16 19.86
CA ARG A 127 -6.31 28.42 20.94
C ARG A 127 -5.91 27.80 22.28
N LEU A 128 -5.23 26.67 22.25
CA LEU A 128 -4.69 25.99 23.44
C LEU A 128 -3.40 26.64 23.99
N GLY A 129 -2.93 27.75 23.40
CA GLY A 129 -1.71 28.44 23.81
C GLY A 129 -0.40 27.77 23.34
N GLY A 130 -0.49 26.75 22.49
CA GLY A 130 0.65 26.04 21.94
C GLY A 130 1.55 25.42 23.02
N GLN A 131 2.84 25.29 22.73
CA GLN A 131 3.79 24.65 23.65
C GLN A 131 4.03 25.45 24.94
N ALA A 132 3.82 26.77 24.93
CA ALA A 132 4.04 27.62 26.11
C ALA A 132 3.10 27.25 27.25
N GLU A 133 1.81 27.05 26.95
CA GLU A 133 0.79 26.68 27.94
C GLU A 133 0.72 25.16 28.18
N LEU A 134 0.83 24.35 27.12
CA LEU A 134 0.68 22.88 27.23
C LEU A 134 1.90 22.17 27.85
N GLY A 135 3.04 22.88 27.95
CA GLY A 135 4.32 22.28 28.27
C GLY A 135 4.78 21.23 27.23
N LEU A 136 5.91 20.57 27.52
CA LEU A 136 6.51 19.62 26.58
C LEU A 136 5.65 18.37 26.33
N HIS A 137 5.14 17.76 27.41
CA HIS A 137 4.38 16.51 27.34
C HIS A 137 3.00 16.72 26.71
N GLY A 138 2.27 17.76 27.14
CA GLY A 138 0.96 18.10 26.59
C GLY A 138 1.04 18.44 25.11
N ALA A 139 2.02 19.27 24.71
CA ALA A 139 2.23 19.59 23.30
C ALA A 139 2.57 18.35 22.46
N THR A 140 3.36 17.41 23.00
CA THR A 140 3.69 16.16 22.32
C THR A 140 2.47 15.27 22.12
N LEU A 141 1.61 15.15 23.13
CA LEU A 141 0.35 14.41 23.01
C LEU A 141 -0.57 15.05 21.96
N VAL A 142 -0.73 16.37 21.99
CA VAL A 142 -1.55 17.09 21.01
C VAL A 142 -1.00 16.92 19.59
N ARG A 143 0.33 16.96 19.39
CA ARG A 143 0.98 16.68 18.10
C ARG A 143 0.62 15.28 17.59
N LEU A 144 0.74 14.27 18.44
CA LEU A 144 0.46 12.88 18.09
C LEU A 144 -1.01 12.67 17.72
N LEU A 145 -1.94 13.17 18.56
CA LEU A 145 -3.38 13.06 18.29
C LEU A 145 -3.80 13.82 17.04
N SER A 146 -3.25 15.03 16.84
CA SER A 146 -3.54 15.82 15.65
C SER A 146 -3.02 15.16 14.38
N ALA A 147 -1.80 14.61 14.41
CA ALA A 147 -1.28 13.82 13.30
C ALA A 147 -2.20 12.61 13.04
N ALA A 148 -2.59 11.86 14.07
CA ALA A 148 -3.51 10.72 13.95
C ALA A 148 -4.85 11.10 13.30
N ILE A 149 -5.42 12.25 13.66
CA ILE A 149 -6.66 12.76 13.06
C ILE A 149 -6.45 13.13 11.59
N VAL A 150 -5.36 13.83 11.27
CA VAL A 150 -5.09 14.33 9.91
C VAL A 150 -4.80 13.20 8.92
N MET A 151 -4.00 12.21 9.33
CA MET A 151 -3.45 11.24 8.39
C MET A 151 -3.74 9.77 8.75
N GLY A 152 -4.35 9.46 9.90
CA GLY A 152 -4.58 8.08 10.33
C GLY A 152 -5.48 7.28 9.39
N VAL A 153 -6.56 7.90 8.88
CA VAL A 153 -7.45 7.24 7.90
C VAL A 153 -6.73 6.94 6.58
N PRO A 154 -6.11 7.90 5.88
CA PRO A 154 -5.43 7.59 4.63
C PRO A 154 -4.28 6.60 4.82
N THR A 155 -3.48 6.72 5.89
CA THR A 155 -2.35 5.80 6.10
C THR A 155 -2.80 4.38 6.44
N PHE A 156 -3.90 4.23 7.17
CA PHE A 156 -4.54 2.92 7.38
C PHE A 156 -4.99 2.29 6.06
N LEU A 157 -5.63 3.05 5.17
CA LEU A 157 -6.04 2.54 3.87
C LEU A 157 -4.83 2.20 2.98
N MET A 158 -3.80 3.05 2.97
CA MET A 158 -2.54 2.82 2.26
C MET A 158 -1.84 1.53 2.71
N GLY A 159 -1.96 1.15 3.98
CA GLY A 159 -1.39 -0.10 4.48
C GLY A 159 -1.96 -1.35 3.78
N GLY A 160 -3.20 -1.27 3.29
CA GLY A 160 -3.87 -2.37 2.59
C GLY A 160 -3.60 -2.44 1.08
N THR A 161 -3.03 -1.40 0.46
CA THR A 161 -2.95 -1.31 -1.01
C THR A 161 -1.97 -2.33 -1.58
N LEU A 162 -0.77 -2.46 -1.01
CA LEU A 162 0.22 -3.43 -1.46
C LEU A 162 -0.26 -4.89 -1.28
N PRO A 163 -0.77 -5.32 -0.10
CA PRO A 163 -1.35 -6.66 0.03
C PRO A 163 -2.46 -6.96 -1.00
N ALA A 164 -3.36 -6.01 -1.25
CA ALA A 164 -4.43 -6.17 -2.24
C ALA A 164 -3.90 -6.31 -3.67
N ALA A 165 -2.91 -5.49 -4.05
CA ALA A 165 -2.29 -5.54 -5.37
C ALA A 165 -1.48 -6.83 -5.58
N VAL A 166 -0.74 -7.27 -4.57
CA VAL A 166 -0.01 -8.54 -4.59
C VAL A 166 -0.98 -9.70 -4.77
N ARG A 167 -2.05 -9.77 -3.96
CA ARG A 167 -3.07 -10.82 -4.08
C ARG A 167 -3.77 -10.80 -5.44
N ALA A 168 -3.88 -9.65 -6.09
CA ALA A 168 -4.48 -9.55 -7.42
C ALA A 168 -3.65 -10.23 -8.51
N VAL A 169 -2.33 -10.31 -8.38
CA VAL A 169 -1.44 -10.88 -9.41
C VAL A 169 -0.86 -12.24 -9.05
N THR A 170 -0.95 -12.68 -7.78
CA THR A 170 -0.39 -13.95 -7.34
C THR A 170 -1.36 -15.11 -7.48
N ARG A 171 -0.84 -16.25 -7.96
CA ARG A 171 -1.50 -17.57 -7.88
C ARG A 171 -0.88 -18.36 -6.74
N ASP A 172 -1.65 -19.26 -6.14
CA ASP A 172 -1.15 -20.15 -5.09
C ASP A 172 -0.02 -21.08 -5.59
N SER A 173 0.14 -21.23 -6.90
CA SER A 173 1.23 -21.98 -7.57
C SER A 173 2.53 -21.19 -7.77
N ASP A 174 2.59 -19.90 -7.39
CA ASP A 174 3.75 -19.05 -7.65
C ASP A 174 4.86 -19.22 -6.59
N VAL A 175 5.55 -20.37 -6.66
CA VAL A 175 6.54 -20.82 -5.66
C VAL A 175 7.70 -19.84 -5.47
N ARG A 176 8.08 -19.07 -6.51
CA ARG A 176 9.24 -18.17 -6.47
C ARG A 176 8.97 -16.81 -5.81
N ARG A 177 7.70 -16.48 -5.49
CA ARG A 177 7.29 -15.18 -4.91
C ARG A 177 7.88 -13.95 -5.62
N LEU A 178 8.11 -14.04 -6.93
CA LEU A 178 8.72 -12.96 -7.72
C LEU A 178 7.78 -11.76 -7.85
N ALA A 179 6.48 -11.99 -8.07
CA ALA A 179 5.50 -10.91 -8.20
C ALA A 179 5.40 -10.00 -6.95
N PRO A 180 5.30 -10.53 -5.71
CA PRO A 180 5.39 -9.73 -4.49
C PRO A 180 6.66 -8.87 -4.41
N ALA A 181 7.82 -9.45 -4.73
CA ALA A 181 9.10 -8.75 -4.68
C ALA A 181 9.17 -7.61 -5.72
N VAL A 182 8.74 -7.88 -6.96
CA VAL A 182 8.70 -6.86 -8.02
C VAL A 182 7.73 -5.74 -7.68
N LEU A 183 6.51 -6.06 -7.21
CA LEU A 183 5.54 -5.02 -6.83
C LEU A 183 6.02 -4.18 -5.66
N TYR A 184 6.67 -4.78 -4.65
CA TYR A 184 7.30 -4.04 -3.56
C TYR A 184 8.42 -3.13 -4.08
N GLY A 185 9.33 -3.64 -4.91
CA GLY A 185 10.41 -2.85 -5.49
C GLY A 185 9.92 -1.68 -6.34
N VAL A 186 8.92 -1.90 -7.20
CA VAL A 186 8.32 -0.85 -8.03
C VAL A 186 7.60 0.20 -7.18
N ASN A 187 6.88 -0.22 -6.13
CA ASN A 187 6.27 0.70 -5.16
C ASN A 187 7.31 1.55 -4.44
N THR A 188 8.42 0.94 -3.99
CA THR A 188 9.52 1.64 -3.33
C THR A 188 10.23 2.60 -4.27
N LEU A 189 10.42 2.24 -5.54
CA LEU A 189 10.96 3.17 -6.54
C LEU A 189 10.03 4.36 -6.76
N GLY A 190 8.71 4.10 -6.85
CA GLY A 190 7.69 5.14 -6.90
C GLY A 190 7.78 6.06 -5.68
N ALA A 191 7.92 5.49 -4.49
CA ALA A 191 8.10 6.21 -3.22
C ALA A 191 9.33 7.13 -3.22
N VAL A 192 10.49 6.64 -3.68
CA VAL A 192 11.70 7.46 -3.85
C VAL A 192 11.44 8.61 -4.82
N CYS A 193 10.85 8.34 -5.98
CA CYS A 193 10.51 9.37 -6.96
C CYS A 193 9.54 10.41 -6.39
N GLY A 194 8.51 9.98 -5.66
CA GLY A 194 7.53 10.87 -5.03
C GLY A 194 8.15 11.74 -3.96
N ALA A 195 9.01 11.18 -3.10
CA ALA A 195 9.75 11.92 -2.09
C ALA A 195 10.66 12.98 -2.75
N ALA A 196 11.39 12.63 -3.80
CA ALA A 196 12.28 13.54 -4.51
C ALA A 196 11.50 14.66 -5.23
N VAL A 197 10.48 14.31 -6.00
CA VAL A 197 9.64 15.27 -6.73
C VAL A 197 8.91 16.20 -5.78
N ALA A 198 8.32 15.68 -4.70
CA ALA A 198 7.67 16.51 -3.69
C ALA A 198 8.65 17.49 -3.07
N THR A 199 9.80 16.98 -2.62
CA THR A 199 10.78 17.75 -1.85
C THR A 199 11.43 18.84 -2.68
N PHE A 200 11.91 18.52 -3.89
CA PHE A 200 12.79 19.40 -4.65
C PHE A 200 12.07 20.19 -5.75
N ILE A 201 10.86 19.81 -6.12
CA ILE A 201 10.16 20.41 -7.28
C ILE A 201 8.76 20.88 -6.90
N ALA A 202 7.86 19.96 -6.58
CA ALA A 202 6.42 20.24 -6.52
C ALA A 202 6.07 21.21 -5.39
N LEU A 203 6.63 21.00 -4.19
CA LEU A 203 6.32 21.85 -3.03
C LEU A 203 6.78 23.30 -3.19
N GLU A 204 7.81 23.56 -3.99
CA GLU A 204 8.31 24.91 -4.25
C GLU A 204 7.53 25.60 -5.37
N HIS A 205 7.25 24.89 -6.47
CA HIS A 205 6.61 25.47 -7.65
C HIS A 205 5.08 25.54 -7.53
N LEU A 206 4.46 24.53 -6.93
CA LEU A 206 3.00 24.42 -6.81
C LEU A 206 2.50 24.81 -5.42
N GLY A 207 3.38 24.82 -4.41
CA GLY A 207 3.00 24.95 -3.00
C GLY A 207 2.34 23.68 -2.45
N THR A 208 2.04 23.65 -1.15
CA THR A 208 1.59 22.40 -0.49
C THR A 208 0.20 21.93 -0.95
N ARG A 209 -0.77 22.84 -1.05
CA ARG A 209 -2.16 22.48 -1.37
C ARG A 209 -2.31 21.94 -2.79
N ALA A 210 -1.75 22.62 -3.79
CA ALA A 210 -1.82 22.16 -5.17
C ALA A 210 -1.04 20.84 -5.35
N THR A 211 0.11 20.68 -4.70
CA THR A 211 0.86 19.40 -4.67
C THR A 211 0.00 18.26 -4.12
N LEU A 212 -0.66 18.47 -2.97
CA LEU A 212 -1.56 17.47 -2.38
C LEU A 212 -2.72 17.11 -3.32
N HIS A 213 -3.43 18.11 -3.87
CA HIS A 213 -4.57 17.86 -4.75
C HIS A 213 -4.16 17.20 -6.07
N ALA A 214 -3.01 17.55 -6.64
CA ALA A 214 -2.47 16.90 -7.83
C ALA A 214 -2.17 15.41 -7.57
N ALA A 215 -1.52 15.10 -6.43
CA ALA A 215 -1.28 13.72 -6.03
C ALA A 215 -2.60 12.98 -5.70
N CYS A 216 -3.60 13.64 -5.09
CA CYS A 216 -4.94 13.06 -4.92
C CYS A 216 -5.59 12.71 -6.27
N ALA A 217 -5.49 13.59 -7.27
CA ALA A 217 -6.06 13.34 -8.59
C ALA A 217 -5.37 12.14 -9.27
N LEU A 218 -4.05 12.04 -9.17
CA LEU A 218 -3.30 10.88 -9.67
C LEU A 218 -3.69 9.59 -8.92
N ASN A 219 -3.78 9.63 -7.60
CA ASN A 219 -4.19 8.47 -6.80
C ASN A 219 -5.63 8.04 -7.10
N LEU A 220 -6.53 9.00 -7.29
CA LEU A 220 -7.92 8.74 -7.70
C LEU A 220 -7.98 8.10 -9.09
N LEU A 221 -7.16 8.57 -10.03
CA LEU A 221 -7.05 7.98 -11.36
C LEU A 221 -6.58 6.53 -11.29
N VAL A 222 -5.55 6.25 -10.49
CA VAL A 222 -5.07 4.88 -10.23
C VAL A 222 -6.21 4.00 -9.70
N GLY A 223 -6.93 4.46 -8.67
CA GLY A 223 -8.05 3.73 -8.10
C GLY A 223 -9.19 3.50 -9.09
N ALA A 224 -9.54 4.51 -9.89
CA ALA A 224 -10.59 4.43 -10.90
C ALA A 224 -10.22 3.45 -12.03
N ILE A 225 -8.97 3.47 -12.50
CA ILE A 225 -8.46 2.51 -13.48
C ILE A 225 -8.55 1.09 -12.91
N ALA A 226 -8.08 0.86 -11.68
CA ALA A 226 -8.07 -0.47 -11.06
C ALA A 226 -9.49 -1.01 -10.91
N TYR A 227 -10.40 -0.17 -10.42
CA TYR A 227 -11.82 -0.51 -10.28
C TYR A 227 -12.47 -0.82 -11.63
N SER A 228 -12.18 -0.04 -12.67
CA SER A 228 -12.72 -0.26 -14.02
C SER A 228 -12.23 -1.58 -14.63
N GLN A 229 -10.95 -1.91 -14.44
CA GLN A 229 -10.35 -3.15 -14.93
C GLN A 229 -10.90 -4.36 -14.17
N ALA A 230 -11.06 -4.24 -12.85
CA ALA A 230 -11.69 -5.28 -12.03
C ALA A 230 -13.14 -5.58 -12.44
N ARG A 231 -13.91 -4.55 -12.83
CA ARG A 231 -15.28 -4.73 -13.34
C ARG A 231 -15.31 -5.48 -14.68
N LYS A 232 -14.39 -5.17 -15.60
CA LYS A 232 -14.28 -5.86 -16.89
C LYS A 232 -13.93 -7.34 -16.71
N MET A 233 -13.05 -7.65 -15.76
CA MET A 233 -12.64 -9.02 -15.46
C MET A 233 -13.76 -9.79 -14.74
N GLY A 234 -14.41 -9.20 -13.73
CA GLY A 234 -15.49 -9.85 -12.98
C GLY A 234 -16.77 -10.10 -13.80
N ALA A 235 -17.07 -9.28 -14.81
CA ALA A 235 -18.20 -9.53 -15.73
C ALA A 235 -18.00 -10.79 -16.59
N ALA A 236 -16.75 -11.22 -16.82
CA ALA A 236 -16.42 -12.43 -17.54
C ALA A 236 -16.49 -13.70 -16.67
N GLU A 237 -16.45 -13.54 -15.34
CA GLU A 237 -16.32 -14.62 -14.35
C GLU A 237 -17.68 -15.11 -13.81
N THR A 238 -18.78 -14.36 -14.03
CA THR A 238 -20.14 -14.66 -13.52
C THR A 238 -20.80 -15.95 -14.07
N ARG A 239 -20.09 -16.82 -14.80
CA ARG A 239 -20.66 -18.04 -15.40
C ARG A 239 -20.07 -19.36 -14.88
N ASP A 240 -19.08 -19.35 -14.01
CA ASP A 240 -18.56 -20.60 -13.45
C ASP A 240 -17.96 -20.37 -12.05
N ASP A 241 -17.98 -21.41 -11.22
CA ASP A 241 -17.23 -21.55 -9.97
C ASP A 241 -17.79 -20.95 -8.68
N ARG A 242 -18.87 -21.58 -8.20
CA ARG A 242 -19.00 -21.92 -6.77
C ARG A 242 -18.44 -23.32 -6.50
N SER A 243 -17.12 -23.45 -6.46
CA SER A 243 -16.36 -24.51 -5.76
C SER A 243 -14.90 -24.26 -6.13
N LEU A 244 -13.98 -23.96 -5.23
CA LEU A 244 -13.49 -24.83 -4.15
C LEU A 244 -12.72 -23.91 -3.18
N SER A 245 -13.22 -23.71 -1.97
CA SER A 245 -12.46 -23.10 -0.89
C SER A 245 -12.18 -24.15 0.16
N GLN A 246 -10.96 -24.67 0.13
CA GLN A 246 -10.16 -25.09 1.29
C GLN A 246 -8.94 -25.85 0.76
N ALA A 247 -7.79 -25.18 0.73
CA ALA A 247 -6.50 -25.85 0.65
C ALA A 247 -5.56 -25.21 1.68
N SER A 248 -5.17 -26.09 2.61
CA SER A 248 -4.34 -25.92 3.79
C SER A 248 -3.13 -25.01 3.58
N ALA A 249 -3.02 -23.96 4.41
CA ALA A 249 -1.77 -23.25 4.60
C ALA A 249 -0.78 -24.19 5.31
N THR A 250 0.30 -24.56 4.63
CA THR A 250 1.44 -25.22 5.27
C THR A 250 2.01 -24.26 6.30
N LYS A 251 1.63 -24.46 7.57
CA LYS A 251 2.20 -23.74 8.70
C LYS A 251 3.68 -24.08 8.75
N THR A 252 4.52 -23.13 8.36
CA THR A 252 5.92 -23.19 8.74
C THR A 252 5.98 -22.91 10.24
N GLU A 253 6.54 -23.83 11.02
CA GLU A 253 6.81 -23.68 12.45
C GLU A 253 7.95 -22.67 12.66
N PHE A 254 7.70 -21.40 12.34
CA PHE A 254 8.52 -20.31 12.84
C PHE A 254 7.90 -19.76 14.12
N ASP A 255 8.74 -19.38 15.08
CA ASP A 255 8.29 -18.59 16.21
C ASP A 255 7.84 -17.21 15.69
N HIS A 256 6.52 -17.06 15.53
CA HIS A 256 5.91 -15.83 15.01
C HIS A 256 6.21 -14.66 15.95
N ALA A 257 6.36 -14.91 17.26
CA ALA A 257 6.71 -13.86 18.21
C ALA A 257 8.13 -13.35 17.97
N LEU A 258 9.10 -14.24 17.74
CA LEU A 258 10.47 -13.87 17.40
C LEU A 258 10.55 -13.08 16.08
N LEU A 259 9.79 -13.49 15.06
CA LEU A 259 9.74 -12.78 13.78
C LEU A 259 9.17 -11.36 13.94
N TYR A 260 8.04 -11.22 14.64
CA TYR A 260 7.45 -9.91 14.90
C TYR A 260 8.35 -9.04 15.79
N ALA A 261 9.01 -9.63 16.79
CA ALA A 261 9.96 -8.92 17.65
C ALA A 261 11.16 -8.42 16.83
N THR A 262 11.73 -9.26 15.98
CA THR A 262 12.88 -8.88 15.12
C THR A 262 12.48 -7.78 14.14
N ALA A 263 11.32 -7.92 13.48
CA ALA A 263 10.80 -6.89 12.58
C ALA A 263 10.52 -5.56 13.33
N ALA A 264 9.99 -5.62 14.54
CA ALA A 264 9.74 -4.45 15.38
C ALA A 264 11.06 -3.76 15.78
N VAL A 265 12.08 -4.51 16.18
CA VAL A 265 13.40 -3.95 16.53
C VAL A 265 14.09 -3.34 15.32
N LEU A 266 14.05 -4.00 14.16
CA LEU A 266 14.63 -3.47 12.91
C LEU A 266 13.92 -2.18 12.49
N GLY A 267 12.58 -2.18 12.47
CA GLY A 267 11.80 -0.98 12.14
C GLY A 267 12.03 0.15 13.14
N PHE A 268 12.02 -0.14 14.44
CA PHE A 268 12.29 0.85 15.49
C PHE A 268 13.69 1.46 15.31
N THR A 269 14.71 0.63 15.08
CA THR A 269 16.09 1.07 14.88
C THR A 269 16.21 1.94 13.63
N PHE A 270 15.56 1.54 12.52
CA PHE A 270 15.55 2.30 11.28
C PHE A 270 14.95 3.70 11.47
N PHE A 271 13.76 3.81 12.07
CA PHE A 271 13.13 5.11 12.32
C PHE A 271 13.87 5.94 13.36
N MET A 272 14.50 5.29 14.34
CA MET A 272 15.35 5.98 15.31
C MET A 272 16.58 6.59 14.62
N LEU A 273 17.25 5.85 13.72
CA LEU A 273 18.36 6.36 12.91
C LEU A 273 17.91 7.52 12.01
N GLU A 274 16.73 7.41 11.38
CA GLU A 274 16.16 8.49 10.57
C GLU A 274 15.99 9.78 11.39
N LEU A 275 15.47 9.69 12.61
CA LEU A 275 15.30 10.83 13.53
C LEU A 275 16.63 11.38 14.03
N VAL A 276 17.62 10.51 14.31
CA VAL A 276 18.97 10.90 14.72
C VAL A 276 19.66 11.66 13.59
N TRP A 277 19.63 11.14 12.36
CA TRP A 277 20.19 11.82 11.19
C TRP A 277 19.50 13.15 10.93
N TYR A 278 18.17 13.21 11.01
CA TYR A 278 17.44 14.46 10.85
C TYR A 278 17.87 15.50 11.90
N ARG A 279 18.02 15.09 13.16
CA ARG A 279 18.46 15.97 14.24
C ARG A 279 19.91 16.41 14.11
N MET A 280 20.81 15.52 13.68
CA MET A 280 22.24 15.82 13.51
C MET A 280 22.52 16.69 12.29
N LEU A 281 21.83 16.44 11.18
CA LEU A 281 21.98 17.22 9.95
C LEU A 281 21.20 18.53 9.98
N GLY A 282 20.23 18.67 10.88
CA GLY A 282 19.42 19.89 11.04
C GLY A 282 20.26 21.17 11.13
N PRO A 283 21.24 21.29 12.05
CA PRO A 283 22.11 22.47 12.13
C PRO A 283 22.98 22.73 10.89
N ILE A 284 23.33 21.69 10.13
CA ILE A 284 24.22 21.78 8.96
C ILE A 284 23.44 22.18 7.71
N LEU A 285 22.28 21.55 7.50
CA LEU A 285 21.45 21.66 6.29
C LEU A 285 20.20 22.54 6.48
N GLY A 286 20.05 23.18 7.64
CA GLY A 286 19.02 24.20 7.91
C GLY A 286 17.67 23.69 8.44
N GLY A 287 17.56 22.45 8.91
CA GLY A 287 16.35 21.90 9.54
C GLY A 287 15.09 21.90 8.66
N THR A 288 15.25 22.02 7.34
CA THR A 288 14.18 22.34 6.40
C THR A 288 13.37 21.09 5.99
N THR A 289 12.37 21.30 5.13
CA THR A 289 11.69 20.20 4.42
C THR A 289 12.64 19.46 3.49
N PHE A 290 13.62 20.14 2.93
CA PHE A 290 14.64 19.54 2.06
C PHE A 290 15.52 18.55 2.81
N THR A 291 15.95 18.86 4.03
CA THR A 291 16.76 17.95 4.85
C THR A 291 16.02 16.63 5.13
N PHE A 292 14.76 16.72 5.53
CA PHE A 292 13.94 15.52 5.77
C PHE A 292 13.73 14.72 4.48
N GLY A 293 13.33 15.39 3.40
CA GLY A 293 13.09 14.72 2.12
C GLY A 293 14.34 14.08 1.53
N LEU A 294 15.52 14.67 1.72
CA LEU A 294 16.80 14.08 1.32
C LEU A 294 17.08 12.78 2.09
N ILE A 295 16.96 12.82 3.43
CA ILE A 295 17.16 11.64 4.27
C ILE A 295 16.20 10.53 3.86
N LEU A 296 14.91 10.87 3.67
CA LEU A 296 13.89 9.92 3.25
C LEU A 296 14.19 9.31 1.87
N CYS A 297 14.63 10.11 0.89
CA CYS A 297 15.07 9.61 -0.42
C CYS A 297 16.22 8.62 -0.29
N VAL A 298 17.27 8.97 0.45
CA VAL A 298 18.45 8.11 0.64
C VAL A 298 18.08 6.81 1.34
N ALA A 299 17.27 6.89 2.40
CA ALA A 299 16.86 5.73 3.17
C ALA A 299 15.98 4.78 2.34
N LEU A 300 14.99 5.30 1.61
CA LEU A 300 14.14 4.49 0.73
C LEU A 300 14.89 3.92 -0.48
N PHE A 301 15.85 4.68 -1.03
CA PHE A 301 16.70 4.19 -2.10
C PHE A 301 17.57 3.02 -1.63
N GLY A 302 18.14 3.11 -0.42
CA GLY A 302 18.84 2.02 0.24
C GLY A 302 17.98 0.76 0.37
N ILE A 303 16.74 0.91 0.87
CA ILE A 303 15.78 -0.21 0.95
C ILE A 303 15.46 -0.79 -0.43
N GLY A 304 15.40 0.04 -1.46
CA GLY A 304 15.09 -0.37 -2.82
C GLY A 304 16.18 -1.21 -3.49
N ILE A 305 17.46 -0.96 -3.16
CA ILE A 305 18.60 -1.68 -3.74
C ILE A 305 18.94 -2.98 -3.01
N GLY A 306 18.61 -3.09 -1.72
CA GLY A 306 18.92 -4.25 -0.86
C GLY A 306 20.02 -3.93 0.13
#